data_AF-A0A559NLJ9-F1
#
_entry.id   AF-A0A559NLJ9-F1
#
_cell.length_a   1.000
_cell.length_b   1.000
_cell.length_c   1.000
_cell.angle_alpha   90.00
_cell.angle_beta   90.00
_cell.angle_gamma   90.00
#
_symmetry.space_group_name_H-M   'P 1'
#
loop_
_entity.id
_entity.type
_entity.pdbx_description
1 polymer ?
#
loop_
_entity_poly.entity_id
_entity_poly.type
_entity_poly.pdbx_seq_one_letter_code
_entity_poly.pdbx_strand_id
1 'polypeptide(L)'
;MELEELQSAWVQMGNELERQKKLTNTIILNMTKAKYQNKFKSALTLETIGAIVCFALALLFLYKFNVLDTWYLRLCGILTIGYMVIFPVLVLYALRRIKNLDLLNGSYKANLTHYLKSKNRLLRIQQIAMGIGMAGMVFILPTFSKISSGKDIFMEGLRSTQWIFLTITLVITLIFCLWGYRGYMRLTKSAQEILKELD
;
A
#
# COMPACT_ATOMS: atom_id res chain seq x y z
N MET A 1 33.37 28.97 -48.96
CA MET A 1 32.94 27.90 -48.05
C MET A 1 32.87 26.66 -48.91
N GLU A 2 33.81 25.75 -48.73
CA GLU A 2 33.94 24.56 -49.57
C GLU A 2 32.70 23.67 -49.36
N LEU A 3 32.21 23.05 -50.43
CA LEU A 3 31.01 22.19 -50.40
C LEU A 3 31.15 21.04 -49.38
N GLU A 4 32.37 20.58 -49.16
CA GLU A 4 32.72 19.57 -48.15
C GLU A 4 32.53 20.08 -46.71
N GLU A 5 32.83 21.35 -46.43
CA GLU A 5 32.64 21.94 -45.10
C GLU A 5 31.15 22.02 -44.75
N LEU A 6 30.30 22.37 -45.72
CA LEU A 6 28.85 22.41 -45.55
C LEU A 6 28.25 21.01 -45.33
N GLN A 7 28.73 20.00 -46.06
CA GLN A 7 28.29 18.62 -45.88
C GLN A 7 28.70 18.07 -44.51
N SER A 8 29.93 18.36 -44.07
CA SER A 8 30.43 17.95 -42.75
C SER A 8 29.63 18.61 -41.61
N ALA A 9 29.31 19.90 -41.72
CA ALA A 9 28.50 20.63 -40.74
C ALA A 9 27.07 20.08 -40.65
N TRP A 10 26.47 19.65 -41.78
CA TRP A 10 25.13 19.07 -41.80
C TRP A 10 25.07 17.70 -41.12
N VAL A 11 26.07 16.86 -41.36
CA VAL A 11 26.20 15.55 -40.69
C VAL A 11 26.44 15.72 -39.19
N GLN A 12 27.25 16.71 -38.81
CA GLN A 12 27.53 16.99 -37.40
C GLN A 12 26.29 17.51 -36.67
N MET A 13 25.53 18.43 -37.28
CA MET A 13 24.24 18.88 -36.76
C MET A 13 23.23 17.74 -36.64
N GLY A 14 23.15 16.84 -37.63
CA GLY A 14 22.28 15.66 -37.58
C GLY A 14 22.60 14.75 -36.40
N ASN A 15 23.89 14.47 -36.18
CA ASN A 15 24.38 13.67 -35.05
C ASN A 15 24.12 14.33 -33.68
N GLU A 16 24.25 15.65 -33.59
CA GLU A 16 23.91 16.41 -32.37
C GLU A 16 22.40 16.40 -32.10
N LEU A 17 21.58 16.51 -33.12
CA LEU A 17 20.12 16.41 -33.02
C LEU A 17 19.68 15.03 -32.54
N GLU A 18 20.28 13.96 -33.05
CA GLU A 18 20.04 12.60 -32.56
C GLU A 18 20.48 12.42 -31.09
N ARG A 19 21.66 12.96 -30.72
CA ARG A 19 22.13 12.96 -29.33
C ARG A 19 21.17 13.73 -28.41
N GLN A 20 20.74 14.92 -28.81
CA GLN A 20 19.78 15.72 -28.06
C GLN A 20 18.43 15.01 -27.93
N LYS A 21 17.93 14.38 -29.00
CA LYS A 21 16.69 13.59 -28.95
C LYS A 21 16.79 12.43 -27.97
N LYS A 22 17.93 11.72 -27.96
CA LYS A 22 18.20 10.63 -27.02
C LYS A 22 18.30 11.13 -25.58
N LEU A 23 18.98 12.25 -25.34
CA LEU A 23 19.08 12.90 -24.03
C LEU A 23 17.72 13.37 -23.53
N THR A 24 16.94 14.06 -24.35
CA THR A 24 15.59 14.53 -24.03
C THR A 24 14.65 13.38 -23.71
N ASN A 25 14.66 12.30 -24.50
CA ASN A 25 13.89 11.09 -24.19
C ASN A 25 14.29 10.47 -22.85
N THR A 26 15.59 10.45 -22.55
CA THR A 26 16.11 9.93 -21.26
C THR A 26 15.69 10.81 -20.09
N ILE A 27 15.70 12.14 -20.27
CA ILE A 27 15.24 13.11 -19.25
C ILE A 27 13.74 12.96 -19.02
N ILE A 28 12.93 12.86 -20.07
CA ILE A 28 11.47 12.66 -19.98
C ILE A 28 11.18 11.36 -19.23
N LEU A 29 11.84 10.25 -19.59
CA LEU A 29 11.68 8.96 -18.91
C LEU A 29 12.06 9.03 -17.42
N ASN A 30 13.17 9.71 -17.09
CA ASN A 30 13.62 9.89 -15.72
C ASN A 30 12.66 10.77 -14.90
N MET A 31 12.14 11.85 -15.49
CA MET A 31 11.13 12.71 -14.86
C MET A 31 9.81 11.95 -14.62
N THR A 32 9.37 11.15 -15.59
CA THR A 32 8.17 10.32 -15.46
C THR A 32 8.35 9.25 -14.37
N LYS A 33 9.51 8.60 -14.32
CA LYS A 33 9.88 7.66 -13.23
C LYS A 33 9.90 8.35 -11.87
N ALA A 34 10.45 9.55 -11.76
CA ALA A 34 10.48 10.32 -10.52
C ALA A 34 9.05 10.72 -10.07
N LYS A 35 8.21 11.25 -10.97
CA LYS A 35 6.80 11.61 -10.70
C LYS A 35 5.99 10.39 -10.25
N TYR A 36 6.21 9.25 -10.90
CA TYR A 36 5.65 7.95 -10.52
C TYR A 36 6.08 7.52 -9.12
N GLN A 37 7.38 7.45 -8.86
CA GLN A 37 7.92 7.00 -7.58
C GLN A 37 7.53 7.92 -6.42
N ASN A 38 7.43 9.23 -6.67
CA ASN A 38 7.06 10.20 -5.65
C ASN A 38 5.59 10.05 -5.21
N LYS A 39 4.66 9.74 -6.15
CA LYS A 39 3.27 9.41 -5.78
C LYS A 39 3.19 8.20 -4.84
N PHE A 40 3.94 7.14 -5.14
CA PHE A 40 3.99 5.97 -4.26
C PHE A 40 4.77 6.23 -2.97
N LYS A 41 5.71 7.18 -2.96
CA LYS A 41 6.46 7.58 -1.75
C LYS A 41 5.52 8.16 -0.70
N SER A 42 4.61 9.07 -1.06
CA SER A 42 3.64 9.65 -0.12
C SER A 42 2.69 8.60 0.47
N ALA A 43 2.24 7.63 -0.35
CA ALA A 43 1.44 6.52 0.14
C ALA A 43 2.25 5.60 1.06
N LEU A 44 3.51 5.31 0.70
CA LEU A 44 4.41 4.48 1.50
C LEU A 44 4.72 5.10 2.86
N THR A 45 4.89 6.43 2.95
CA THR A 45 5.13 7.10 4.22
C THR A 45 3.92 7.00 5.15
N LEU A 46 2.70 7.18 4.64
CA LEU A 46 1.48 7.01 5.43
C LEU A 46 1.33 5.57 5.94
N GLU A 47 1.55 4.59 5.08
CA GLU A 47 1.49 3.17 5.45
C GLU A 47 2.59 2.77 6.44
N THR A 48 3.79 3.37 6.33
CA THR A 48 4.88 3.10 7.27
C THR A 48 4.55 3.64 8.66
N ILE A 49 3.95 4.83 8.75
CA ILE A 49 3.47 5.39 10.02
C ILE A 49 2.38 4.48 10.61
N GLY A 50 1.42 4.06 9.79
CA GLY A 50 0.38 3.11 10.21
C GLY A 50 0.95 1.78 10.71
N ALA A 51 1.94 1.23 10.00
CA ALA A 51 2.61 -0.01 10.39
C ALA A 51 3.34 0.12 11.74
N ILE A 52 4.01 1.25 12.00
CA ILE A 52 4.67 1.51 13.29
C ILE A 52 3.65 1.52 14.42
N VAL A 53 2.49 2.17 14.22
CA VAL A 53 1.39 2.18 15.20
C VAL A 53 0.86 0.76 15.43
N CYS A 54 0.66 -0.02 14.37
CA CYS A 54 0.24 -1.43 14.48
C CYS A 54 1.25 -2.28 15.25
N PHE A 55 2.55 -2.11 15.02
CA PHE A 55 3.58 -2.84 15.76
C PHE A 55 3.67 -2.41 17.24
N ALA A 56 3.53 -1.12 17.53
CA ALA A 56 3.50 -0.63 18.90
C ALA A 56 2.32 -1.21 19.69
N LEU A 57 1.13 -1.23 19.08
CA LEU A 57 -0.04 -1.86 19.68
C LEU A 57 0.13 -3.38 19.84
N ALA A 58 0.71 -4.07 18.85
CA ALA A 58 0.99 -5.50 18.96
C ALA A 58 1.93 -5.83 20.14
N LEU A 59 2.94 -4.98 20.38
CA LEU A 59 3.83 -5.11 21.55
C LEU A 59 3.08 -4.90 22.88
N LEU A 60 2.19 -3.91 22.96
CA LEU A 60 1.35 -3.71 24.15
C LEU A 60 0.44 -4.90 24.41
N PHE A 61 -0.12 -5.50 23.36
CA PHE A 61 -0.93 -6.71 23.45
C PHE A 61 -0.11 -7.90 23.93
N LEU A 62 1.14 -8.06 23.46
CA LEU A 62 2.04 -9.10 23.94
C LEU A 62 2.38 -8.95 25.42
N TYR A 63 2.61 -7.72 25.91
CA TYR A 63 2.89 -7.47 27.32
C TYR A 63 1.70 -7.85 28.23
N LYS A 64 0.46 -7.59 27.77
CA LYS A 64 -0.77 -7.95 28.48
C LYS A 64 -1.32 -9.33 28.12
N PHE A 65 -0.58 -10.13 27.36
CA PHE A 65 -1.03 -11.45 26.88
C PHE A 65 -1.31 -12.42 28.04
N ASN A 66 -0.64 -12.23 29.17
CA ASN A 66 -0.82 -13.06 30.36
C ASN A 66 -2.20 -12.90 31.03
N VAL A 67 -2.98 -11.87 30.66
CA VAL A 67 -4.37 -11.66 31.15
C VAL A 67 -5.36 -12.58 30.43
N LEU A 68 -4.96 -13.22 29.32
CA LEU A 68 -5.78 -14.17 28.59
C LEU A 68 -5.62 -15.55 29.21
N ASP A 69 -6.39 -15.80 30.27
CA ASP A 69 -6.32 -17.05 31.04
C ASP A 69 -6.88 -18.27 30.29
N THR A 70 -7.79 -18.05 29.33
CA THR A 70 -8.50 -19.12 28.63
C THR A 70 -7.90 -19.42 27.25
N TRP A 71 -7.95 -20.70 26.86
CA TRP A 71 -7.32 -21.19 25.62
C TRP A 71 -7.91 -20.54 24.35
N TYR A 72 -9.23 -20.33 24.31
CA TYR A 72 -9.92 -19.71 23.18
C TYR A 72 -9.53 -18.23 23.04
N LEU A 73 -9.41 -17.49 24.15
CA LEU A 73 -8.93 -16.11 24.11
C LEU A 73 -7.49 -16.02 23.63
N ARG A 74 -6.59 -16.90 24.13
CA ARG A 74 -5.20 -16.94 23.66
C ARG A 74 -5.12 -17.14 22.16
N LEU A 75 -5.93 -18.01 21.59
CA LEU A 75 -6.01 -18.22 20.14
C LEU A 75 -6.46 -16.95 19.41
N CYS A 76 -7.54 -16.30 19.87
CA CYS A 76 -7.99 -15.01 19.32
C CYS A 76 -6.92 -13.92 19.42
N GLY A 77 -6.14 -13.90 20.51
CA GLY A 77 -5.05 -12.96 20.73
C GLY A 77 -3.91 -13.16 19.74
N ILE A 78 -3.50 -14.41 19.52
CA ILE A 78 -2.47 -14.76 18.53
C ILE A 78 -2.93 -14.38 17.11
N LEU A 79 -4.19 -14.67 16.76
CA LEU A 79 -4.75 -14.29 15.45
C LEU A 79 -4.78 -12.77 15.26
N THR A 80 -5.14 -12.02 16.31
CA THR A 80 -5.18 -10.55 16.29
C THR A 80 -3.78 -9.95 16.11
N ILE A 81 -2.79 -10.43 16.86
CA ILE A 81 -1.39 -10.00 16.74
C ILE A 81 -0.85 -10.35 15.35
N GLY A 82 -1.12 -11.57 14.88
CA GLY A 82 -0.75 -12.02 13.54
C GLY A 82 -1.32 -11.10 12.46
N TYR A 83 -2.61 -10.73 12.55
CA TYR A 83 -3.22 -9.79 11.63
C TYR A 83 -2.56 -8.41 11.67
N MET A 84 -2.30 -7.86 12.86
CA MET A 84 -1.64 -6.55 13.02
C MET A 84 -0.21 -6.51 12.47
N VAL A 85 0.48 -7.65 12.37
CA VAL A 85 1.84 -7.73 11.84
C VAL A 85 1.87 -8.08 10.35
N ILE A 86 1.15 -9.14 9.95
CA ILE A 86 1.18 -9.67 8.59
C ILE A 86 0.60 -8.66 7.61
N PHE A 87 -0.49 -7.99 7.99
CA PHE A 87 -1.19 -7.09 7.09
C PHE A 87 -0.37 -5.86 6.65
N PRO A 88 0.20 -5.03 7.56
CA PRO A 88 1.03 -3.91 7.15
C PRO A 88 2.27 -4.35 6.35
N VAL A 89 2.86 -5.51 6.68
CA VAL A 89 4.00 -6.06 5.93
C VAL A 89 3.61 -6.39 4.49
N LEU A 90 2.46 -7.03 4.27
CA LEU A 90 1.97 -7.36 2.92
C LEU A 90 1.70 -6.12 2.07
N VAL A 91 1.06 -5.10 2.67
CA VAL A 91 0.75 -3.84 1.99
C VAL A 91 2.03 -3.11 1.62
N LEU A 92 2.97 -2.95 2.56
CA LEU A 92 4.27 -2.32 2.31
C LEU A 92 5.07 -3.05 1.24
N TYR A 93 5.07 -4.39 1.26
CA TYR A 93 5.74 -5.20 0.24
C TYR A 93 5.14 -4.97 -1.15
N ALA A 94 3.81 -5.00 -1.27
CA ALA A 94 3.13 -4.75 -2.54
C ALA A 94 3.39 -3.32 -3.06
N LEU A 95 3.42 -2.33 -2.18
CA LEU A 95 3.66 -0.93 -2.51
C LEU A 95 5.12 -0.66 -2.92
N ARG A 96 6.08 -1.27 -2.24
CA ARG A 96 7.50 -1.19 -2.65
C ARG A 96 7.72 -1.84 -4.00
N ARG A 97 7.07 -2.98 -4.25
CA ARG A 97 7.18 -3.71 -5.53
C ARG A 97 6.64 -2.89 -6.70
N ILE A 98 5.49 -2.22 -6.53
CA ILE A 98 4.94 -1.38 -7.61
C ILE A 98 5.80 -0.11 -7.81
N LYS A 99 6.28 0.51 -6.73
CA LYS A 99 7.16 1.69 -6.79
C LYS A 99 8.49 1.42 -7.52
N ASN A 100 9.08 0.24 -7.31
CA ASN A 100 10.38 -0.13 -7.87
C ASN A 100 10.29 -0.79 -9.25
N LEU A 101 9.15 -0.68 -9.95
CA LEU A 101 9.05 -1.13 -11.34
C LEU A 101 10.07 -0.39 -12.21
N ASP A 102 10.86 -1.14 -12.96
CA ASP A 102 11.86 -0.58 -13.84
C ASP A 102 11.21 -0.11 -15.15
N LEU A 103 10.88 1.18 -15.19
CA LEU A 103 10.26 1.81 -16.35
C LEU A 103 11.26 2.10 -17.48
N LEU A 104 12.57 1.89 -17.28
CA LEU A 104 13.62 2.33 -18.19
C LEU A 104 14.12 1.25 -19.16
N ASN A 105 14.10 -0.03 -18.77
CA ASN A 105 14.76 -1.11 -19.51
C ASN A 105 13.80 -1.99 -20.35
N GLY A 106 12.54 -1.58 -20.53
CA GLY A 106 11.51 -2.39 -21.19
C GLY A 106 10.65 -1.62 -22.18
N SER A 107 10.10 -2.32 -23.18
CA SER A 107 9.09 -1.77 -24.08
C SER A 107 7.88 -1.27 -23.28
N TYR A 108 7.29 -0.14 -23.68
CA TYR A 108 6.11 0.46 -23.06
C TYR A 108 5.00 -0.58 -22.75
N LYS A 109 4.70 -1.46 -23.72
CA LYS A 109 3.67 -2.50 -23.59
C LYS A 109 4.01 -3.53 -22.51
N ALA A 110 5.28 -3.89 -22.37
CA ALA A 110 5.75 -4.80 -21.31
C ALA A 110 5.62 -4.14 -19.93
N ASN A 111 6.08 -2.89 -19.80
CA ASN A 111 6.02 -2.14 -18.54
C ASN A 111 4.58 -1.89 -18.08
N LEU A 112 3.67 -1.58 -19.01
CA LEU A 112 2.24 -1.43 -18.73
C LEU A 112 1.61 -2.74 -18.23
N THR A 113 1.98 -3.87 -18.83
CA THR A 113 1.48 -5.19 -18.40
C THR A 113 1.97 -5.55 -17.00
N HIS A 114 3.25 -5.30 -16.70
CA HIS A 114 3.82 -5.48 -15.36
C HIS A 114 3.16 -4.57 -14.32
N TYR A 115 2.86 -3.33 -14.70
CA TYR A 115 2.14 -2.38 -13.86
C TYR A 115 0.72 -2.86 -13.55
N LEU A 116 -0.06 -3.25 -14.56
CA LEU A 116 -1.44 -3.74 -14.39
C LEU A 116 -1.49 -4.99 -13.50
N LYS A 117 -0.54 -5.92 -13.66
CA LYS A 117 -0.42 -7.11 -12.80
C LYS A 117 -0.15 -6.72 -11.34
N SER A 118 0.74 -5.75 -11.11
CA SER A 118 1.10 -5.27 -9.77
C SER A 118 -0.06 -4.49 -9.11
N LYS A 119 -0.76 -3.66 -9.89
CA LYS A 119 -2.00 -2.95 -9.48
C LYS A 119 -3.07 -3.94 -9.02
N ASN A 120 -3.37 -4.95 -9.84
CA ASN A 120 -4.40 -5.94 -9.50
C ASN A 120 -4.03 -6.73 -8.23
N ARG A 121 -2.75 -7.05 -8.03
CA ARG A 121 -2.30 -7.72 -6.81
C ARG A 121 -2.50 -6.83 -5.57
N LEU A 122 -2.15 -5.55 -5.65
CA LEU A 122 -2.34 -4.60 -4.55
C LEU A 122 -3.83 -4.46 -4.19
N LEU A 123 -4.70 -4.30 -5.20
CA LEU A 123 -6.14 -4.17 -4.98
C LEU A 123 -6.76 -5.45 -4.39
N ARG A 124 -6.32 -6.64 -4.83
CA ARG A 124 -6.77 -7.91 -4.23
C ARG A 124 -6.33 -8.05 -2.78
N ILE A 125 -5.08 -7.68 -2.45
CA ILE A 125 -4.61 -7.70 -1.04
C ILE A 125 -5.50 -6.80 -0.17
N GLN A 126 -5.84 -5.60 -0.66
CA GLN A 126 -6.73 -4.67 0.04
C GLN A 126 -8.17 -5.22 0.19
N GLN A 127 -8.72 -5.87 -0.85
CA GLN A 127 -10.05 -6.49 -0.77
C GLN A 127 -10.08 -7.68 0.21
N ILE A 128 -9.07 -8.56 0.12
CA ILE A 128 -8.92 -9.69 1.04
C ILE A 128 -8.79 -9.18 2.47
N ALA A 129 -8.00 -8.15 2.68
CA ALA A 129 -7.82 -7.57 4.00
C ALA A 129 -9.04 -6.85 4.53
N MET A 130 -9.84 -6.22 3.68
CA MET A 130 -11.15 -5.70 4.10
C MET A 130 -12.06 -6.83 4.59
N GLY A 131 -12.09 -7.96 3.87
CA GLY A 131 -12.84 -9.15 4.28
C GLY A 131 -12.31 -9.78 5.58
N ILE A 132 -10.99 -9.99 5.68
CA ILE A 132 -10.34 -10.52 6.89
C ILE A 132 -10.49 -9.53 8.05
N GLY A 133 -10.45 -8.23 7.82
CA GLY A 133 -10.64 -7.20 8.85
C GLY A 133 -12.06 -7.22 9.42
N MET A 134 -13.08 -7.42 8.59
CA MET A 134 -14.46 -7.61 9.05
C MET A 134 -14.62 -8.91 9.86
N ALA A 135 -14.07 -10.03 9.36
CA ALA A 135 -14.07 -11.29 10.12
C ALA A 135 -13.25 -11.18 11.43
N GLY A 136 -12.15 -10.41 11.37
CA GLY A 136 -11.23 -10.14 12.46
C GLY A 136 -11.89 -9.44 13.64
N MET A 137 -12.92 -8.63 13.43
CA MET A 137 -13.67 -7.99 14.51
C MET A 137 -14.21 -8.99 15.53
N VAL A 138 -14.63 -10.18 15.09
CA VAL A 138 -15.15 -11.24 15.98
C VAL A 138 -14.07 -11.73 16.95
N PHE A 139 -12.79 -11.66 16.56
CA PHE A 139 -11.65 -12.08 17.37
C PHE A 139 -11.00 -10.92 18.14
N ILE A 140 -11.02 -9.72 17.56
CA ILE A 140 -10.46 -8.49 18.14
C ILE A 140 -11.32 -7.99 19.31
N LEU A 141 -12.64 -8.12 19.24
CA LEU A 141 -13.54 -7.63 20.28
C LEU A 141 -13.34 -8.36 21.62
N PRO A 142 -13.38 -9.71 21.70
CA PRO A 142 -13.17 -10.43 22.95
C PRO A 142 -11.78 -10.19 23.55
N THR A 143 -10.75 -10.14 22.71
CA THR A 143 -9.37 -9.93 23.15
C THR A 143 -9.19 -8.53 23.72
N PHE A 144 -9.73 -7.50 23.06
CA PHE A 144 -9.65 -6.13 23.54
C PHE A 144 -10.40 -5.92 24.86
N SER A 145 -11.61 -6.48 25.01
CA SER A 145 -12.37 -6.36 26.26
C SER A 145 -11.71 -7.08 27.44
N LYS A 146 -11.16 -8.28 27.22
CA LYS A 146 -10.44 -9.01 28.27
C LYS A 146 -9.21 -8.22 28.73
N ILE A 147 -8.45 -7.64 27.80
CA ILE A 147 -7.24 -6.85 28.10
C ILE A 147 -7.58 -5.51 28.79
N SER A 148 -8.64 -4.83 28.34
CA SER A 148 -8.99 -3.48 28.79
C SER A 148 -9.83 -3.46 30.07
N SER A 149 -10.80 -4.37 30.19
CA SER A 149 -11.76 -4.37 31.30
C SER A 149 -11.69 -5.63 32.17
N GLY A 150 -10.81 -6.59 31.86
CA GLY A 150 -10.72 -7.87 32.57
C GLY A 150 -11.93 -8.80 32.37
N LYS A 151 -12.91 -8.37 31.57
CA LYS A 151 -14.20 -9.05 31.41
C LYS A 151 -14.21 -9.93 30.19
N ASP A 152 -14.67 -11.17 30.38
CA ASP A 152 -14.82 -12.15 29.32
C ASP A 152 -16.18 -11.95 28.63
N ILE A 153 -16.18 -11.37 27.42
CA ILE A 153 -17.41 -11.04 26.69
C ILE A 153 -18.26 -12.30 26.42
N PHE A 154 -17.60 -13.44 26.23
CA PHE A 154 -18.27 -14.71 25.97
C PHE A 154 -19.07 -15.23 27.17
N MET A 155 -18.69 -14.87 28.39
CA MET A 155 -19.35 -15.35 29.61
C MET A 155 -20.25 -14.31 30.28
N GLU A 156 -19.85 -13.04 30.29
CA GLU A 156 -20.62 -11.98 30.97
C GLU A 156 -21.63 -11.26 30.07
N GLY A 157 -21.55 -11.46 28.75
CA GLY A 157 -22.36 -10.72 27.78
C GLY A 157 -21.96 -9.25 27.64
N LEU A 158 -22.34 -8.64 26.51
CA LEU A 158 -22.05 -7.24 26.21
C LEU A 158 -23.03 -6.30 26.94
N ARG A 159 -22.52 -5.37 27.75
CA ARG A 159 -23.35 -4.27 28.30
C ARG A 159 -23.82 -3.32 27.18
N SER A 160 -24.94 -2.63 27.38
CA SER A 160 -25.50 -1.67 26.40
C SER A 160 -24.50 -0.58 25.97
N THR A 161 -23.61 -0.14 26.85
CA THR A 161 -22.55 0.82 26.53
C THR A 161 -21.47 0.23 25.59
N GLN A 162 -21.14 -1.05 25.74
CA GLN A 162 -20.17 -1.74 24.88
C GLN A 162 -20.76 -2.01 23.50
N TRP A 163 -22.08 -2.25 23.39
CA TRP A 163 -22.78 -2.33 22.11
C TRP A 163 -22.72 -1.02 21.33
N ILE A 164 -22.93 0.12 22.00
CA ILE A 164 -22.82 1.45 21.36
C ILE A 164 -21.38 1.71 20.90
N PHE A 165 -20.38 1.37 21.73
CA PHE A 165 -18.98 1.56 21.34
C PHE A 165 -18.57 0.66 20.17
N LEU A 166 -19.08 -0.58 20.15
CA LEU A 166 -18.89 -1.54 19.06
C LEU A 166 -19.51 -1.04 17.76
N THR A 167 -20.76 -0.58 17.78
CA THR A 167 -21.42 -0.06 16.56
C THR A 167 -20.72 1.17 16.02
N ILE A 168 -20.30 2.10 16.88
CA ILE A 168 -19.50 3.28 16.47
C ILE A 168 -18.18 2.84 15.84
N THR A 169 -17.44 1.94 16.49
CA THR A 169 -16.15 1.42 15.99
C THR A 169 -16.33 0.70 14.65
N LEU A 170 -17.43 -0.04 14.48
CA LEU A 170 -17.76 -0.73 13.24
C LEU A 170 -18.01 0.25 12.10
N VAL A 171 -18.82 1.29 12.34
CA VAL A 171 -19.11 2.34 11.34
C VAL A 171 -17.83 3.08 10.94
N ILE A 172 -17.00 3.48 11.92
CA ILE A 172 -15.72 4.16 11.65
C ILE A 172 -14.80 3.25 10.82
N THR A 173 -14.71 1.97 11.16
CA THR A 173 -13.88 1.01 10.43
C THR A 173 -14.36 0.82 9.00
N LEU A 174 -15.67 0.72 8.77
CA LEU A 174 -16.25 0.63 7.42
C LEU A 174 -15.90 1.85 6.59
N ILE A 175 -16.05 3.06 7.15
CA ILE A 175 -15.68 4.31 6.48
C ILE A 175 -14.18 4.28 6.14
N PHE A 176 -13.34 3.85 7.06
CA PHE A 176 -11.90 3.79 6.87
C PHE A 176 -11.50 2.77 5.78
N CYS A 177 -12.09 1.57 5.77
CA CYS A 177 -11.85 0.57 4.74
C CYS A 177 -12.27 1.06 3.35
N LEU A 178 -13.45 1.70 3.25
CA LEU A 178 -13.92 2.28 1.98
C LEU A 178 -13.03 3.43 1.53
N TRP A 179 -12.61 4.28 2.45
CA TRP A 179 -11.72 5.40 2.17
C TRP A 179 -10.33 4.92 1.73
N GLY A 180 -9.74 3.96 2.44
CA GLY A 180 -8.47 3.33 2.09
C GLY A 180 -8.51 2.71 0.71
N TYR A 181 -9.50 1.84 0.42
CA TYR A 181 -9.65 1.22 -0.90
C TYR A 181 -9.80 2.25 -2.02
N ARG A 182 -10.64 3.28 -1.83
CA ARG A 182 -10.79 4.38 -2.80
C ARG A 182 -9.48 5.14 -2.98
N GLY A 183 -8.72 5.36 -1.92
CA GLY A 183 -7.39 5.98 -1.96
C GLY A 183 -6.42 5.19 -2.84
N TYR A 184 -6.31 3.88 -2.62
CA TYR A 184 -5.49 2.98 -3.44
C TYR A 184 -5.92 2.94 -4.91
N MET A 185 -7.23 2.94 -5.17
CA MET A 185 -7.77 2.97 -6.53
C MET A 185 -7.42 4.29 -7.24
N ARG A 186 -7.52 5.43 -6.57
CA ARG A 186 -7.13 6.75 -7.12
C ARG A 186 -5.62 6.81 -7.38
N LEU A 187 -4.80 6.33 -6.44
CA LEU A 187 -3.35 6.30 -6.59
C LEU A 187 -2.93 5.48 -7.82
N THR A 188 -3.49 4.28 -7.97
CA THR A 188 -3.20 3.40 -9.10
C THR A 188 -3.80 3.88 -10.43
N LYS A 189 -4.91 4.62 -10.42
CA LYS A 189 -5.43 5.26 -11.62
C LYS A 189 -4.52 6.42 -12.08
N SER A 190 -4.11 7.27 -11.15
CA SER A 190 -3.22 8.39 -11.47
C SER A 190 -1.83 7.94 -11.94
N ALA A 191 -1.29 6.87 -11.35
CA ALA A 191 -0.04 6.27 -11.83
C ALA A 191 -0.20 5.61 -13.22
N GLN A 192 -1.39 5.14 -13.59
CA GLN A 192 -1.68 4.64 -14.94
C GLN A 192 -1.72 5.78 -15.97
N GLU A 193 -2.28 6.94 -15.60
CA GLU A 193 -2.30 8.14 -16.45
C GLU A 193 -0.89 8.64 -16.74
N ILE A 194 0.00 8.68 -15.73
CA ILE A 194 1.42 9.03 -15.91
C ILE A 194 2.11 8.07 -16.89
N LEU A 195 1.78 6.79 -16.87
CA LEU A 195 2.33 5.84 -17.83
C LEU A 195 1.81 6.09 -19.24
N LYS A 196 0.53 6.47 -19.41
CA LYS A 196 -0.03 6.83 -20.73
C LYS A 196 0.58 8.08 -21.34
N GLU A 197 1.18 8.98 -20.54
CA GLU A 197 1.95 10.14 -21.05
C GLU A 197 3.24 9.71 -21.80
N LEU A 198 3.64 8.42 -21.73
CA LEU A 198 4.82 7.87 -22.41
C LEU A 198 4.52 7.22 -23.77
N ASP A 199 3.24 7.14 -24.17
CA ASP A 199 2.77 6.72 -25.50
C ASP A 199 2.78 7.94 -26.44
#